data_AF-A0A957Z5F5-F1
#
_entry.id   AF-A0A957Z5F5-F1
#
_cell.length_a   1.000
_cell.length_b   1.000
_cell.length_c   1.000
_cell.angle_alpha   90.00
_cell.angle_beta   90.00
_cell.angle_gamma   90.00
#
_symmetry.space_group_name_H-M   'P 1'
#
loop_
_entity.id
_entity.type
_entity.pdbx_description
1 polymer ?
#
loop_
_entity_poly.entity_id
_entity_poly.type
_entity_poly.pdbx_seq_one_letter_code
_entity_poly.pdbx_strand_id
1 'polypeptide(L)'
;GVLIRFGKTRAVTIGSVTRLAVDFVALTLFYFLLDLPGIAVAAATITAGVSGEALYAKLRVAPILAGDMRTATTTDAPLTLSSFTNFYLPLVMTSLMQILVQPLGIAALSRMPDPLNSLAVWPVVYGLLIVLMSSGIAYTEVVVILLEEPHAAVGLQRFAAKLALVLTGALFLLNATPLAGIWFGQVLALPPDLIATAQLGLWIGLLVPGLTALESWFSGVLLFNRRTRGITEAVFLGLLTMTATLLSGIAWGAVAGIAVAAAALATGSLARVLWLWWRTRRPRRQLLMPIPPVAA
;
A
#
# COMPACT_ATOMS: atom_id res chain seq x y z
N GLY A 1 7.22 5.95 -16.53
CA GLY A 1 6.81 5.49 -17.88
C GLY A 1 7.95 5.56 -18.87
N VAL A 2 8.24 6.74 -19.41
CA VAL A 2 9.26 6.95 -20.48
C VAL A 2 10.62 6.36 -20.12
N LEU A 3 11.18 6.70 -18.95
CA LEU A 3 12.49 6.19 -18.52
C LEU A 3 12.55 4.65 -18.47
N ILE A 4 11.47 3.99 -18.06
CA ILE A 4 11.41 2.52 -17.97
C ILE A 4 11.37 1.91 -19.37
N ARG A 5 10.55 2.46 -20.28
CA ARG A 5 10.43 1.99 -21.66
C ARG A 5 11.76 2.02 -22.41
N PHE A 6 12.60 3.02 -22.14
CA PHE A 6 13.92 3.18 -22.75
C PHE A 6 15.06 2.58 -21.90
N GLY A 7 14.75 1.65 -20.98
CA GLY A 7 15.75 0.90 -20.20
C GLY A 7 16.54 1.73 -19.17
N LYS A 8 16.11 2.96 -18.87
CA LYS A 8 16.75 3.86 -17.89
C LYS A 8 16.17 3.67 -16.48
N THR A 9 15.93 2.43 -16.05
CA THR A 9 15.32 2.12 -14.74
C THR A 9 16.14 2.65 -13.56
N ARG A 10 17.48 2.63 -13.66
CA ARG A 10 18.38 3.21 -12.64
C ARG A 10 18.14 4.71 -12.42
N ALA A 11 17.71 5.44 -13.46
CA ALA A 11 17.39 6.85 -13.31
C ALA A 11 16.17 7.06 -12.40
N VAL A 12 15.21 6.14 -12.40
CA VAL A 12 14.04 6.19 -11.49
C VAL A 12 14.50 6.07 -10.03
N THR A 13 15.38 5.10 -9.72
CA THR A 13 15.93 4.93 -8.37
C THR A 13 16.73 6.15 -7.92
N ILE A 14 17.55 6.73 -8.80
CA ILE A 14 18.31 7.96 -8.49
C ILE A 14 17.35 9.13 -8.24
N GLY A 15 16.23 9.22 -8.96
CA GLY A 15 15.20 10.22 -8.70
C GLY A 15 14.64 10.13 -7.29
N SER A 16 14.33 8.92 -6.83
CA SER A 16 13.84 8.71 -5.47
C SER A 16 14.89 9.00 -4.39
N VAL A 17 16.17 8.69 -4.64
CA VAL A 17 17.29 9.10 -3.75
C VAL A 17 17.43 10.63 -3.73
N THR A 18 17.27 11.28 -4.88
CA THR A 18 17.29 12.75 -4.99
C THR A 18 16.16 13.36 -4.17
N ARG A 19 14.95 12.79 -4.24
CA ARG A 19 13.81 13.20 -3.40
C ARG A 19 14.17 13.15 -1.93
N LEU A 20 14.67 12.01 -1.44
CA LEU A 20 15.02 11.82 -0.03
C LEU A 20 16.12 12.79 0.43
N ALA A 21 17.11 13.06 -0.43
CA ALA A 21 18.15 14.04 -0.13
C ALA A 21 17.58 15.46 -0.02
N VAL A 22 16.69 15.85 -0.95
CA VAL A 22 16.03 17.16 -0.92
C VAL A 22 15.11 17.27 0.30
N ASP A 23 14.35 16.22 0.63
CA ASP A 23 13.52 16.16 1.84
C ASP A 23 14.37 16.35 3.09
N PHE A 24 15.50 15.65 3.20
CA PHE A 24 16.39 15.77 4.36
C PHE A 24 16.96 17.20 4.51
N VAL A 25 17.44 17.77 3.40
CA VAL A 25 18.00 19.12 3.40
C VAL A 25 16.92 20.16 3.71
N ALA A 26 15.76 20.08 3.04
CA ALA A 26 14.64 20.99 3.26
C ALA A 26 14.12 20.91 4.69
N LEU A 27 13.93 19.70 5.23
CA LEU A 27 13.50 19.50 6.61
C LEU A 27 14.47 20.13 7.60
N THR A 28 15.77 19.88 7.43
CA THR A 28 16.82 20.42 8.29
C THR A 28 16.83 21.95 8.23
N LEU A 29 16.82 22.52 7.03
CA LEU A 29 16.82 23.98 6.84
C LEU A 29 15.56 24.62 7.42
N PHE A 30 14.38 24.12 7.08
CA PHE A 30 13.12 24.69 7.55
C PHE A 30 12.93 24.54 9.05
N TYR A 31 13.41 23.44 9.64
CA TYR A 31 13.35 23.24 11.10
C TYR A 31 14.25 24.23 11.87
N PHE A 32 15.47 24.49 11.40
CA PHE A 32 16.41 25.35 12.12
C PHE A 32 16.29 26.83 11.78
N LEU A 33 15.85 27.18 10.57
CA LEU A 33 15.87 28.57 10.08
C LEU A 33 14.52 29.26 10.14
N LEU A 34 13.42 28.50 10.19
CA LEU A 34 12.07 29.07 10.11
C LEU A 34 11.28 28.72 11.37
N ASP A 35 10.80 29.74 12.07
CA ASP A 35 9.86 29.58 13.19
C ASP A 35 8.44 29.37 12.64
N LEU A 36 8.24 28.22 12.01
CA LEU A 36 6.97 27.85 11.38
C LEU A 36 6.30 26.72 12.15
N PRO A 37 4.95 26.66 12.14
CA PRO A 37 4.23 25.50 12.62
C PRO A 37 4.75 24.21 11.94
N GLY A 38 4.91 23.13 12.70
CA GLY A 38 5.48 21.88 12.18
C GLY A 38 4.77 21.32 10.93
N ILE A 39 3.46 21.57 10.79
CA ILE A 39 2.70 21.21 9.58
C ILE A 39 3.18 21.96 8.32
N ALA A 40 3.54 23.24 8.45
CA ALA A 40 4.05 24.03 7.33
C ALA A 40 5.46 23.56 6.94
N VAL A 41 6.31 23.27 7.94
CA VAL A 41 7.64 22.68 7.72
C VAL A 41 7.53 21.34 6.98
N ALA A 42 6.64 20.45 7.42
CA ALA A 42 6.41 19.16 6.78
C ALA A 42 5.87 19.29 5.35
N ALA A 43 4.87 20.14 5.14
CA ALA A 43 4.28 20.37 3.81
C ALA A 43 5.28 20.98 2.82
N ALA A 44 6.08 21.96 3.27
CA ALA A 44 7.11 22.59 2.46
C ALA A 44 8.21 21.59 2.09
N THR A 45 8.63 20.75 3.05
CA THR A 45 9.65 19.69 2.85
C THR A 45 9.22 18.74 1.74
N ILE A 46 8.03 18.13 1.87
CA ILE A 46 7.51 17.17 0.88
C ILE A 46 7.35 17.83 -0.49
N THR A 47 6.86 19.07 -0.52
CA THR A 47 6.72 19.84 -1.78
C THR A 47 8.08 20.05 -2.44
N ALA A 48 9.11 20.39 -1.67
CA ALA A 48 10.47 20.56 -2.19
C ALA A 48 11.04 19.24 -2.73
N GLY A 49 10.89 18.13 -2.00
CA GLY A 49 11.35 16.82 -2.44
C GLY A 49 10.71 16.37 -3.74
N VAL A 50 9.37 16.40 -3.81
CA VAL A 50 8.61 16.04 -5.03
C VAL A 50 8.99 16.94 -6.20
N SER A 51 9.16 18.25 -5.98
CA SER A 51 9.59 19.20 -7.01
C SER A 51 11.02 18.90 -7.50
N GLY A 52 11.93 18.54 -6.58
CA GLY A 52 13.29 18.15 -6.89
C GLY A 52 13.36 16.87 -7.73
N GLU A 53 12.59 15.85 -7.36
CA GLU A 53 12.46 14.61 -8.15
C GLU A 53 11.86 14.87 -9.53
N ALA A 54 10.83 15.72 -9.61
CA ALA A 54 10.20 16.10 -10.87
C ALA A 54 11.17 16.85 -11.80
N LEU A 55 11.97 17.77 -11.26
CA LEU A 55 12.99 18.48 -12.03
C LEU A 55 14.07 17.52 -12.53
N TYR A 56 14.57 16.63 -11.67
CA TYR A 56 15.53 15.60 -12.06
C TYR A 56 14.98 14.69 -13.17
N ALA A 57 13.74 14.21 -13.01
CA ALA A 57 13.08 13.36 -14.00
C ALA A 57 12.91 14.10 -15.34
N LYS A 58 12.52 15.39 -15.31
CA LYS A 58 12.40 16.24 -16.50
C LYS A 58 13.74 16.34 -17.25
N LEU A 59 14.83 16.61 -16.53
CA LEU A 59 16.17 16.70 -17.12
C LEU A 59 16.62 15.38 -17.74
N ARG A 60 16.31 14.24 -17.10
CA ARG A 60 16.67 12.91 -17.62
C ARG A 60 15.81 12.45 -18.79
N VAL A 61 14.57 12.90 -18.86
CA VAL A 61 13.63 12.54 -19.94
C VAL A 61 13.84 13.42 -21.18
N ALA A 62 14.27 14.68 -21.02
CA ALA A 62 14.51 15.62 -22.12
C ALA A 62 15.34 15.05 -23.30
N PRO A 63 16.50 14.39 -23.10
CA PRO A 63 17.27 13.83 -24.23
C PRO A 63 16.56 12.66 -24.93
N ILE A 64 15.78 11.87 -24.20
CA ILE A 64 15.01 10.73 -24.75
C ILE A 64 13.86 11.24 -25.63
N LEU A 65 13.21 12.32 -25.19
CA LEU A 65 12.16 12.99 -25.97
C LEU A 65 12.72 13.64 -27.25
N ALA A 66 13.92 14.23 -27.16
CA ALA A 66 14.55 14.89 -28.29
C ALA A 66 15.08 13.90 -29.35
N GLY A 67 15.51 12.71 -28.94
CA GLY A 67 16.05 11.66 -29.81
C GLY A 67 15.12 10.45 -29.95
N ASP A 68 15.41 9.40 -29.16
CA ASP A 68 14.89 8.03 -29.32
C ASP A 68 13.36 7.91 -29.48
N MET A 69 12.59 8.80 -28.86
CA MET A 69 11.13 8.76 -28.94
C MET A 69 10.58 9.29 -30.28
N ARG A 70 11.28 10.23 -30.92
CA ARG A 70 10.91 10.78 -32.24
C ARG A 70 11.15 9.79 -33.38
N THR A 71 12.13 8.91 -33.20
CA THR A 71 12.50 7.85 -34.15
C THR A 71 11.80 6.52 -33.88
N ALA A 72 11.07 6.40 -32.77
CA ALA A 72 10.34 5.19 -32.44
C ALA A 72 9.22 4.95 -33.46
N THR A 73 9.30 3.85 -34.19
CA THR A 73 8.24 3.41 -35.10
C THR A 73 6.93 3.24 -34.34
N THR A 74 5.87 3.89 -34.81
CA THR A 74 4.50 3.67 -34.32
C THR A 74 4.04 2.29 -34.75
N THR A 75 4.38 1.27 -33.97
CA THR A 75 3.88 -0.08 -34.20
C THR A 75 2.49 -0.20 -33.57
N ASP A 76 1.53 -0.53 -34.43
CA ASP A 76 0.14 -0.95 -34.20
C ASP A 76 -0.99 0.10 -34.07
N ALA A 77 -2.16 -0.39 -34.52
CA ALA A 77 -3.42 0.25 -34.88
C ALA A 77 -3.80 1.54 -34.11
N PRO A 78 -4.48 2.50 -34.77
CA PRO A 78 -4.89 3.75 -34.14
C PRO A 78 -5.67 3.46 -32.85
N LEU A 79 -5.23 4.07 -31.76
CA LEU A 79 -5.91 4.00 -30.46
C LEU A 79 -7.34 4.52 -30.62
N THR A 80 -8.30 3.60 -30.73
CA THR A 80 -9.71 3.95 -30.72
C THR A 80 -10.13 4.25 -29.30
N LEU A 81 -10.99 5.26 -29.10
CA LEU A 81 -11.50 5.63 -27.79
C LEU A 81 -12.13 4.43 -27.07
N SER A 82 -12.80 3.55 -27.82
CA SER A 82 -13.42 2.30 -27.31
C SER A 82 -12.38 1.28 -26.79
N SER A 83 -11.28 1.07 -27.50
CA SER A 83 -10.20 0.17 -27.04
C SER A 83 -9.50 0.75 -25.80
N PHE A 84 -9.24 2.06 -25.80
CA PHE A 84 -8.64 2.76 -24.68
C PHE A 84 -9.52 2.70 -23.42
N THR A 85 -10.81 3.03 -23.52
CA THR A 85 -11.71 3.04 -22.36
C THR A 85 -11.94 1.64 -21.80
N ASN A 86 -12.14 0.62 -22.64
CA ASN A 86 -12.33 -0.76 -22.17
C ASN A 86 -11.11 -1.31 -21.41
N PHE A 87 -9.90 -0.89 -21.81
CA PHE A 87 -8.67 -1.27 -21.12
C PHE A 87 -8.41 -0.42 -19.86
N TYR A 88 -8.60 0.89 -19.96
CA TYR A 88 -8.19 1.85 -18.93
C TYR A 88 -9.22 1.99 -17.81
N LEU A 89 -10.52 1.88 -18.11
CA LEU A 89 -11.59 2.07 -17.12
C LEU A 89 -11.47 1.10 -15.93
N PRO A 90 -11.26 -0.23 -16.11
CA PRO A 90 -11.07 -1.15 -14.97
C PRO A 90 -9.84 -0.83 -14.12
N LEU A 91 -8.76 -0.36 -14.75
CA LEU A 91 -7.52 0.02 -14.07
C LEU A 91 -7.70 1.29 -13.24
N VAL A 92 -8.40 2.29 -13.79
CA VAL A 92 -8.77 3.52 -13.08
C VAL A 92 -9.71 3.21 -11.93
N MET A 93 -10.73 2.38 -12.13
CA MET A 93 -11.66 2.00 -11.05
C MET A 93 -10.92 1.38 -9.87
N THR A 94 -9.97 0.48 -10.15
CA THR A 94 -9.15 -0.14 -9.09
C THR A 94 -8.31 0.90 -8.35
N SER A 95 -7.74 1.88 -9.07
CA SER A 95 -6.95 2.96 -8.47
C SER A 95 -7.82 3.93 -7.67
N LEU A 96 -8.99 4.31 -8.18
CA LEU A 96 -9.95 5.18 -7.48
C LEU A 96 -10.46 4.54 -6.20
N MET A 97 -10.75 3.24 -6.21
CA MET A 97 -11.14 2.51 -5.01
C MET A 97 -10.07 2.58 -3.92
N GLN A 98 -8.80 2.43 -4.28
CA GLN A 98 -7.71 2.54 -3.33
C GLN A 98 -7.56 3.96 -2.79
N ILE A 99 -7.72 4.97 -3.66
CA ILE A 99 -7.69 6.38 -3.25
C ILE A 99 -8.82 6.70 -2.26
N LEU A 100 -10.00 6.10 -2.41
CA LEU A 100 -11.17 6.36 -1.54
C LEU A 100 -11.02 5.84 -0.11
N VAL A 101 -10.15 4.84 0.13
CA VAL A 101 -9.96 4.23 1.45
C VAL A 101 -9.62 5.28 2.52
N GLN A 102 -8.64 6.14 2.25
CA GLN A 102 -8.20 7.14 3.22
C GLN A 102 -9.24 8.25 3.50
N PRO A 103 -9.81 8.92 2.48
CA PRO A 103 -10.84 9.92 2.67
C PRO A 103 -12.08 9.37 3.38
N LEU A 104 -12.51 8.14 3.07
CA LEU A 104 -13.62 7.49 3.78
C LEU A 104 -13.31 7.29 5.26
N GLY A 105 -12.09 6.83 5.58
CA GLY A 105 -11.62 6.68 6.95
C GLY A 105 -11.67 8.00 7.71
N ILE A 106 -11.04 9.05 7.19
CA ILE A 106 -10.98 10.39 7.83
C ILE A 106 -12.38 10.99 7.97
N ALA A 107 -13.22 10.89 6.93
CA ALA A 107 -14.59 11.39 6.95
C ALA A 107 -15.48 10.64 7.96
N ALA A 108 -15.24 9.34 8.18
CA ALA A 108 -15.95 8.56 9.19
C ALA A 108 -15.48 8.93 10.60
N LEU A 109 -14.16 9.04 10.80
CA LEU A 109 -13.55 9.46 12.07
C LEU A 109 -14.10 10.80 12.55
N SER A 110 -14.26 11.77 11.65
CA SER A 110 -14.79 13.11 11.99
C SER A 110 -16.26 13.11 12.42
N ARG A 111 -16.99 12.00 12.20
CA ARG A 111 -18.41 11.83 12.55
C ARG A 111 -18.63 10.89 13.74
N MET A 112 -17.55 10.39 14.33
CA MET A 112 -17.58 9.48 15.48
C MET A 112 -17.20 10.22 16.77
N PRO A 113 -17.46 9.62 17.95
CA PRO A 113 -16.98 10.15 19.22
C PRO A 113 -15.47 10.38 19.24
N ASP A 114 -15.09 11.42 19.96
CA ASP A 114 -13.71 11.87 20.12
C ASP A 114 -12.94 12.06 18.78
N PRO A 115 -13.47 12.91 17.87
CA PRO A 115 -12.95 13.04 16.52
C PRO A 115 -11.57 13.69 16.49
N LEU A 116 -11.28 14.65 17.39
CA LEU A 116 -9.99 15.36 17.42
C LEU A 116 -8.84 14.41 17.76
N ASN A 117 -8.98 13.64 18.84
CA ASN A 117 -7.98 12.67 19.26
C ASN A 117 -7.85 11.53 18.24
N SER A 118 -8.97 11.04 17.71
CA SER A 118 -8.95 10.00 16.68
C SER A 118 -8.24 10.44 15.40
N LEU A 119 -8.47 11.68 14.95
CA LEU A 119 -7.81 12.25 13.78
C LEU A 119 -6.33 12.57 14.03
N ALA A 120 -5.94 12.92 15.26
CA ALA A 120 -4.54 13.11 15.63
C ALA A 120 -3.76 11.79 15.68
N VAL A 121 -4.39 10.73 16.18
CA VAL A 121 -3.76 9.40 16.37
C VAL A 121 -3.73 8.58 15.07
N TRP A 122 -4.74 8.69 14.21
CA TRP A 122 -4.88 7.83 13.02
C TRP A 122 -3.68 7.83 12.08
N PRO A 123 -3.10 8.98 11.66
CA PRO A 123 -1.94 9.01 10.76
C PRO A 123 -0.72 8.30 11.35
N VAL A 124 -0.53 8.39 12.67
CA VAL A 124 0.58 7.78 13.40
C VAL A 124 0.42 6.25 13.46
N VAL A 125 -0.77 5.78 13.79
CA VAL A 125 -1.11 4.34 13.80
C VAL A 125 -1.02 3.76 12.38
N TYR A 126 -1.69 4.40 11.42
CA TYR A 126 -1.70 3.96 10.03
C TYR A 126 -0.30 4.02 9.40
N GLY A 127 0.50 5.02 9.74
CA GLY A 127 1.90 5.14 9.33
C GLY A 127 2.77 3.99 9.83
N LEU A 128 2.57 3.53 11.07
CA LEU A 128 3.26 2.33 11.54
C LEU A 128 2.79 1.08 10.80
N LEU A 129 1.47 0.92 10.62
CA LEU A 129 0.91 -0.21 9.88
C LEU A 129 1.46 -0.27 8.44
N ILE A 130 1.54 0.88 7.74
CA ILE A 130 1.99 0.90 6.34
C ILE A 130 3.46 0.51 6.20
N VAL A 131 4.31 0.86 7.19
CA VAL A 131 5.72 0.44 7.25
C VAL A 131 5.84 -1.08 7.38
N LEU A 132 5.01 -1.72 8.21
CA LEU A 132 4.99 -3.19 8.28
C LEU A 132 4.40 -3.80 6.99
N MET A 133 3.35 -3.19 6.44
CA MET A 133 2.67 -3.67 5.24
C MET A 133 3.53 -3.56 3.98
N SER A 134 4.49 -2.64 3.90
CA SER A 134 5.29 -2.40 2.69
C SER A 134 6.04 -3.64 2.21
N SER A 135 6.54 -4.45 3.15
CA SER A 135 7.18 -5.74 2.85
C SER A 135 6.20 -6.74 2.25
N GLY A 136 4.96 -6.75 2.75
CA GLY A 136 3.86 -7.52 2.17
C GLY A 136 3.55 -7.05 0.75
N ILE A 137 3.39 -5.75 0.54
CA ILE A 137 3.08 -5.16 -0.79
C ILE A 137 4.18 -5.51 -1.81
N ALA A 138 5.45 -5.37 -1.43
CA ALA A 138 6.58 -5.72 -2.30
C ALA A 138 6.63 -7.21 -2.67
N TYR A 139 6.03 -8.08 -1.84
CA TYR A 139 6.02 -9.52 -2.08
C TYR A 139 5.26 -9.90 -3.36
N THR A 140 4.27 -9.12 -3.81
CA THR A 140 3.55 -9.41 -5.06
C THR A 140 4.49 -9.51 -6.26
N GLU A 141 5.49 -8.64 -6.37
CA GLU A 141 6.46 -8.66 -7.47
C GLU A 141 7.35 -9.90 -7.42
N VAL A 142 7.81 -10.28 -6.22
CA VAL A 142 8.58 -11.50 -5.98
C VAL A 142 7.80 -12.73 -6.46
N VAL A 143 6.51 -12.78 -6.11
CA VAL A 143 5.62 -13.88 -6.52
C VAL A 143 5.47 -13.95 -8.03
N VAL A 144 5.28 -12.82 -8.70
CA VAL A 144 5.07 -12.77 -10.16
C VAL A 144 6.31 -13.25 -10.91
N ILE A 145 7.51 -12.90 -10.43
CA ILE A 145 8.78 -13.27 -11.04
C ILE A 145 9.11 -14.74 -10.79
N LEU A 146 9.07 -15.19 -9.53
CA LEU A 146 9.52 -16.54 -9.16
C LEU A 146 8.50 -17.64 -9.47
N LEU A 147 7.23 -17.31 -9.75
CA LEU A 147 6.24 -18.31 -10.18
C LEU A 147 6.53 -18.94 -11.54
N GLU A 148 7.46 -18.38 -12.33
CA GLU A 148 7.95 -19.00 -13.56
C GLU A 148 8.75 -20.29 -13.29
N GLU A 149 9.36 -20.41 -12.11
CA GLU A 149 10.17 -21.58 -11.75
C GLU A 149 9.30 -22.80 -11.38
N PRO A 150 9.60 -23.99 -11.95
CA PRO A 150 8.93 -25.22 -11.56
C PRO A 150 9.02 -25.47 -10.05
N HIS A 151 7.90 -25.77 -9.41
CA HIS A 151 7.76 -26.04 -7.96
C HIS A 151 7.93 -24.83 -7.01
N ALA A 152 8.20 -23.62 -7.51
CA ALA A 152 8.33 -22.44 -6.65
C ALA A 152 7.03 -22.09 -5.89
N ALA A 153 5.87 -22.48 -6.41
CA ALA A 153 4.57 -22.16 -5.82
C ALA A 153 4.41 -22.62 -4.35
N VAL A 154 4.94 -23.80 -3.99
CA VAL A 154 4.88 -24.31 -2.60
C VAL A 154 5.81 -23.50 -1.69
N GLY A 155 7.02 -23.18 -2.17
CA GLY A 155 8.00 -22.36 -1.45
C GLY A 155 7.46 -20.96 -1.19
N LEU A 156 6.90 -20.32 -2.20
CA LEU A 156 6.28 -19.00 -2.11
C LEU A 156 5.05 -19.01 -1.20
N GLN A 157 4.20 -20.04 -1.24
CA GLN A 157 3.08 -20.13 -0.29
C GLN A 157 3.57 -20.24 1.16
N ARG A 158 4.59 -21.06 1.43
CA ARG A 158 5.17 -21.21 2.77
C ARG A 158 5.83 -19.92 3.23
N PHE A 159 6.54 -19.24 2.33
CA PHE A 159 7.14 -17.94 2.60
C PHE A 159 6.07 -16.90 2.92
N ALA A 160 4.97 -16.84 2.16
CA ALA A 160 3.85 -15.94 2.43
C ALA A 160 3.26 -16.15 3.84
N ALA A 161 3.07 -17.41 4.25
CA ALA A 161 2.58 -17.74 5.58
C ALA A 161 3.58 -17.35 6.69
N LYS A 162 4.88 -17.59 6.48
CA LYS A 162 5.94 -17.15 7.39
C LYS A 162 6.00 -15.63 7.49
N LEU A 163 5.94 -14.92 6.36
CA LEU A 163 5.93 -13.46 6.30
C LEU A 163 4.71 -12.90 7.04
N ALA A 164 3.53 -13.49 6.83
CA ALA A 164 2.31 -13.07 7.53
C ALA A 164 2.44 -13.26 9.05
N LEU A 165 3.00 -14.39 9.50
CA LEU A 165 3.27 -14.67 10.90
C LEU A 165 4.30 -13.69 11.49
N VAL A 166 5.40 -13.43 10.79
CA VAL A 166 6.47 -12.53 11.23
C VAL A 166 5.96 -11.10 11.34
N LEU A 167 5.21 -10.59 10.36
CA LEU A 167 4.68 -9.22 10.40
C LEU A 167 3.65 -9.03 11.51
N THR A 168 2.73 -10.00 11.67
CA THR A 168 1.73 -9.98 12.76
C THR A 168 2.42 -10.10 14.12
N GLY A 169 3.40 -11.00 14.24
CA GLY A 169 4.18 -11.22 15.46
C GLY A 169 5.05 -10.02 15.82
N ALA A 170 5.64 -9.35 14.83
CA ALA A 170 6.41 -8.12 15.03
C ALA A 170 5.52 -7.00 15.57
N LEU A 171 4.34 -6.80 15.00
CA LEU A 171 3.37 -5.83 15.50
C LEU A 171 2.86 -6.20 16.90
N PHE A 172 2.58 -7.48 17.14
CA PHE A 172 2.19 -7.99 18.46
C PHE A 172 3.25 -7.67 19.50
N LEU A 173 4.51 -8.04 19.25
CA LEU A 173 5.62 -7.81 20.18
C LEU A 173 5.86 -6.32 20.41
N LEU A 174 5.79 -5.51 19.35
CA LEU A 174 5.94 -4.06 19.46
C LEU A 174 4.85 -3.45 20.35
N ASN A 175 3.60 -3.89 20.22
CA ASN A 175 2.46 -3.34 20.96
C ASN A 175 2.27 -3.94 22.36
N ALA A 176 2.66 -5.19 22.55
CA ALA A 176 2.63 -5.87 23.85
C ALA A 176 3.77 -5.42 24.79
N THR A 177 4.85 -4.86 24.23
CA THR A 177 5.99 -4.35 24.99
C THR A 177 5.89 -2.84 25.17
N PRO A 178 6.69 -2.25 26.08
CA PRO A 178 6.77 -0.79 26.24
C PRO A 178 7.29 -0.06 24.99
N LEU A 179 7.75 -0.78 23.97
CA LEU A 179 8.26 -0.21 22.72
C LEU A 179 7.22 0.65 22.01
N ALA A 180 5.94 0.25 21.97
CA ALA A 180 4.88 1.09 21.41
C ALA A 180 4.75 2.43 22.16
N GLY A 181 4.85 2.41 23.49
CA GLY A 181 4.80 3.62 24.31
C GLY A 181 6.00 4.54 24.07
N ILE A 182 7.20 3.98 23.93
CA ILE A 182 8.42 4.73 23.58
C ILE A 182 8.30 5.31 22.16
N TRP A 183 7.84 4.52 21.20
CA TRP A 183 7.66 4.94 19.82
C TRP A 183 6.66 6.10 19.72
N PHE A 184 5.48 5.94 20.30
CA PHE A 184 4.45 6.98 20.24
C PHE A 184 4.82 8.20 21.09
N GLY A 185 5.31 8.02 22.32
CA GLY A 185 5.59 9.11 23.24
C GLY A 185 6.91 9.85 22.99
N GLN A 186 8.01 9.15 22.70
CA GLN A 186 9.33 9.78 22.55
C GLN A 186 9.69 10.08 21.10
N VAL A 187 9.40 9.17 20.17
CA VAL A 187 9.77 9.35 18.76
C VAL A 187 8.75 10.22 18.04
N LEU A 188 7.46 9.94 18.23
CA LEU A 188 6.38 10.69 17.59
C LEU A 188 5.78 11.80 18.45
N ALA A 189 6.30 11.97 19.68
CA ALA A 189 5.92 13.04 20.61
C ALA A 189 4.39 13.14 20.84
N LEU A 190 3.67 12.01 20.81
CA LEU A 190 2.25 11.99 21.11
C LEU A 190 2.00 12.35 22.59
N PRO A 191 0.99 13.19 22.87
CA PRO A 191 0.51 13.42 24.22
C PRO A 191 0.23 12.11 24.97
N PRO A 192 0.57 12.00 26.27
CA PRO A 192 0.45 10.75 27.02
C PRO A 192 -0.96 10.13 27.04
N ASP A 193 -1.99 10.99 27.02
CA ASP A 193 -3.41 10.63 26.93
C ASP A 193 -3.80 9.97 25.60
N LEU A 194 -3.04 10.21 24.52
CA LEU A 194 -3.28 9.63 23.20
C LEU A 194 -2.54 8.32 22.95
N ILE A 195 -1.53 7.98 23.77
CA ILE A 195 -0.74 6.76 23.60
C ILE A 195 -1.61 5.50 23.74
N ALA A 196 -2.49 5.46 24.74
CA ALA A 196 -3.40 4.33 24.95
C ALA A 196 -4.36 4.14 23.77
N THR A 197 -4.85 5.25 23.21
CA THR A 197 -5.71 5.27 22.02
C THR A 197 -4.98 4.75 20.77
N ALA A 198 -3.70 5.10 20.61
CA ALA A 198 -2.86 4.59 19.53
C ALA A 198 -2.62 3.08 19.65
N GLN A 199 -2.32 2.59 20.86
CA GLN A 199 -2.13 1.16 21.14
C GLN A 199 -3.39 0.34 20.90
N LEU A 200 -4.57 0.88 21.25
CA LEU A 200 -5.86 0.26 20.94
C LEU A 200 -6.04 0.08 19.43
N GLY A 201 -5.71 1.12 18.64
CA GLY A 201 -5.71 1.04 17.18
C GLY A 201 -4.81 -0.08 16.64
N LEU A 202 -3.61 -0.23 17.20
CA LEU A 202 -2.68 -1.32 16.81
C LEU A 202 -3.21 -2.71 17.20
N TRP A 203 -3.85 -2.84 18.38
CA TRP A 203 -4.45 -4.12 18.81
C TRP A 203 -5.56 -4.58 17.88
N ILE A 204 -6.43 -3.66 17.47
CA ILE A 204 -7.52 -3.97 16.54
C ILE A 204 -6.98 -4.24 15.14
N GLY A 205 -5.99 -3.45 14.71
CA GLY A 205 -5.31 -3.61 13.43
C GLY A 205 -4.27 -4.74 13.39
N LEU A 206 -4.16 -5.56 14.43
CA LEU A 206 -3.04 -6.50 14.63
C LEU A 206 -2.83 -7.44 13.44
N LEU A 207 -3.91 -7.95 12.86
CA LEU A 207 -3.87 -8.90 11.76
C LEU A 207 -3.62 -8.24 10.39
N VAL A 208 -3.73 -6.90 10.28
CA VAL A 208 -3.68 -6.19 8.99
C VAL A 208 -2.38 -6.46 8.24
N PRO A 209 -1.16 -6.31 8.83
CA PRO A 209 0.07 -6.57 8.10
C PRO A 209 0.20 -8.00 7.61
N GLY A 210 -0.24 -8.97 8.43
CA GLY A 210 -0.26 -10.38 8.06
C GLY A 210 -1.22 -10.68 6.91
N LEU A 211 -2.42 -10.10 6.96
CA LEU A 211 -3.40 -10.19 5.89
C LEU A 211 -2.86 -9.59 4.59
N THR A 212 -2.13 -8.47 4.64
CA THR A 212 -1.50 -7.88 3.45
C THR A 212 -0.48 -8.80 2.79
N ALA A 213 0.33 -9.54 3.57
CA ALA A 213 1.27 -10.52 3.00
C ALA A 213 0.54 -11.67 2.28
N LEU A 214 -0.54 -12.19 2.87
CA LEU A 214 -1.38 -13.22 2.24
C LEU A 214 -2.10 -12.69 1.00
N GLU A 215 -2.59 -11.45 1.07
CA GLU A 215 -3.21 -10.76 -0.06
C GLU A 215 -2.24 -10.67 -1.24
N SER A 216 -0.99 -10.33 -0.95
CA SER A 216 0.07 -10.13 -1.95
C SER A 216 0.45 -11.43 -2.66
N TRP A 217 0.43 -12.56 -1.94
CA TRP A 217 0.53 -13.90 -2.51
C TRP A 217 -0.60 -14.19 -3.50
N PHE A 218 -1.86 -14.01 -3.08
CA PHE A 218 -3.00 -14.36 -3.92
C PHE A 218 -3.10 -13.43 -5.14
N SER A 219 -2.87 -12.14 -4.96
CA SER A 219 -2.84 -11.16 -6.05
C SER A 219 -1.71 -11.46 -7.02
N GLY A 220 -0.51 -11.83 -6.54
CA GLY A 220 0.60 -12.24 -7.40
C GLY A 220 0.28 -13.47 -8.25
N VAL A 221 -0.35 -14.50 -7.67
CA VAL A 221 -0.81 -15.68 -8.42
C VAL A 221 -1.83 -15.31 -9.51
N LEU A 222 -2.79 -14.42 -9.22
CA LEU A 222 -3.75 -13.97 -10.22
C LEU A 222 -3.10 -13.13 -11.32
N LEU A 223 -2.14 -12.28 -10.97
CA LEU A 223 -1.42 -11.43 -11.91
C LEU A 223 -0.56 -12.26 -12.87
N PHE A 224 0.17 -13.25 -12.34
CA PHE A 224 0.93 -14.23 -13.14
C PHE A 224 0.05 -14.94 -14.17
N ASN A 225 -1.16 -15.36 -13.77
CA ASN A 225 -2.14 -16.01 -14.65
C ASN A 225 -2.95 -15.04 -15.53
N ARG A 226 -2.62 -13.73 -15.54
CA ARG A 226 -3.34 -12.66 -16.25
C ARG A 226 -4.84 -12.57 -15.90
N ARG A 227 -5.23 -12.95 -14.68
CA ARG A 227 -6.61 -12.94 -14.17
C ARG A 227 -6.86 -11.76 -13.23
N THR A 228 -6.65 -10.54 -13.72
CA THR A 228 -6.74 -9.30 -12.93
C THR A 228 -8.14 -8.96 -12.42
N ARG A 229 -9.20 -9.47 -13.06
CA ARG A 229 -10.59 -9.27 -12.61
C ARG A 229 -10.82 -9.70 -11.15
N GLY A 230 -10.19 -10.79 -10.71
CA GLY A 230 -10.31 -11.26 -9.33
C GLY A 230 -9.72 -10.29 -8.30
N ILE A 231 -8.71 -9.52 -8.69
CA ILE A 231 -8.10 -8.47 -7.86
C ILE A 231 -9.05 -7.29 -7.73
N THR A 232 -9.63 -6.81 -8.84
CA THR A 232 -10.61 -5.71 -8.82
C THR A 232 -11.84 -6.05 -7.99
N GLU A 233 -12.37 -7.26 -8.12
CA GLU A 233 -13.50 -7.72 -7.28
C GLU A 233 -13.15 -7.74 -5.79
N ALA A 234 -11.93 -8.19 -5.45
CA ALA A 234 -11.47 -8.19 -4.06
C ALA A 234 -11.42 -6.77 -3.49
N VAL A 235 -10.85 -5.83 -4.24
CA VAL A 235 -10.75 -4.42 -3.85
C VAL A 235 -12.14 -3.81 -3.66
N PHE A 236 -13.09 -4.07 -4.57
CA PHE A 236 -14.48 -3.62 -4.44
C PHE A 236 -15.12 -4.19 -3.17
N LEU A 237 -15.02 -5.50 -2.94
CA LEU A 237 -15.58 -6.15 -1.76
C LEU A 237 -14.95 -5.60 -0.47
N GLY A 238 -13.63 -5.44 -0.43
CA GLY A 238 -12.91 -4.86 0.70
C GLY A 238 -13.37 -3.44 1.02
N LEU A 239 -13.52 -2.60 -0.01
CA LEU A 239 -14.01 -1.23 0.14
C LEU A 239 -15.47 -1.21 0.65
N LEU A 240 -16.32 -2.10 0.15
CA LEU A 240 -17.69 -2.24 0.62
C LEU A 240 -17.75 -2.67 2.09
N THR A 241 -16.99 -3.69 2.48
CA THR A 241 -16.91 -4.17 3.88
C THR A 241 -16.35 -3.10 4.81
N MET A 242 -15.30 -2.40 4.39
CA MET A 242 -14.73 -1.28 5.13
C MET A 242 -15.78 -0.18 5.32
N THR A 243 -16.45 0.24 4.25
CA THR A 243 -17.49 1.29 4.30
C THR A 243 -18.65 0.88 5.20
N ALA A 244 -19.13 -0.37 5.09
CA ALA A 244 -20.18 -0.89 5.97
C ALA A 244 -19.74 -0.88 7.44
N THR A 245 -18.50 -1.27 7.74
CA THR A 245 -17.93 -1.23 9.10
C THR A 245 -17.90 0.22 9.63
N LEU A 246 -17.42 1.17 8.82
CA LEU A 246 -17.42 2.59 9.21
C LEU A 246 -18.82 3.12 9.47
N LEU A 247 -19.78 2.87 8.56
CA LEU A 247 -21.17 3.30 8.72
C LEU A 247 -21.82 2.70 9.96
N SER A 248 -21.55 1.42 10.25
CA SER A 248 -22.04 0.77 11.48
C SER A 248 -21.48 1.43 12.75
N GLY A 249 -20.21 1.84 12.75
CA GLY A 249 -19.64 2.56 13.88
C GLY A 249 -20.19 3.97 14.05
N ILE A 250 -20.50 4.68 12.95
CA ILE A 250 -21.19 5.98 13.01
C ILE A 250 -22.59 5.79 13.61
N ALA A 251 -23.33 4.77 13.16
CA ALA A 251 -24.68 4.48 13.66
C ALA A 251 -24.69 4.06 15.13
N TRP A 252 -23.66 3.35 15.60
CA TRP A 252 -23.52 2.98 17.01
C TRP A 252 -23.17 4.21 17.86
N GLY A 253 -22.23 5.05 17.42
CA GLY A 253 -21.94 6.34 18.08
C GLY A 253 -21.40 6.25 19.52
N ALA A 254 -21.03 5.06 20.01
CA ALA A 254 -20.55 4.85 21.38
C ALA A 254 -19.05 4.53 21.47
N VAL A 255 -18.42 4.22 20.33
CA VAL A 255 -17.03 3.75 20.26
C VAL A 255 -16.14 4.84 19.66
N ALA A 256 -14.93 5.00 20.20
CA ALA A 256 -13.95 5.94 19.67
C ALA A 256 -13.65 5.67 18.19
N GLY A 257 -13.54 6.73 17.39
CA GLY A 257 -13.37 6.60 15.94
C GLY A 257 -12.18 5.74 15.55
N ILE A 258 -11.05 5.87 16.25
CA ILE A 258 -9.83 5.09 16.00
C ILE A 258 -10.06 3.57 15.99
N ALA A 259 -10.91 3.07 16.90
CA ALA A 259 -11.18 1.64 17.03
C ALA A 259 -12.01 1.15 15.85
N VAL A 260 -13.01 1.92 15.43
CA VAL A 260 -13.84 1.58 14.26
C VAL A 260 -13.01 1.66 12.97
N ALA A 261 -12.14 2.67 12.82
CA ALA A 261 -11.29 2.80 11.64
C ALA A 261 -10.28 1.64 11.53
N ALA A 262 -9.65 1.25 12.63
CA ALA A 262 -8.78 0.07 12.68
C ALA A 262 -9.57 -1.22 12.37
N ALA A 263 -10.78 -1.37 12.92
CA ALA A 263 -11.64 -2.51 12.65
C ALA A 263 -12.06 -2.57 11.18
N ALA A 264 -12.43 -1.44 10.59
CA ALA A 264 -12.81 -1.34 9.18
C ALA A 264 -11.65 -1.71 8.24
N LEU A 265 -10.43 -1.33 8.60
CA LEU A 265 -9.23 -1.74 7.87
C LEU A 265 -8.99 -3.25 7.99
N ALA A 266 -9.16 -3.83 9.19
CA ALA A 266 -9.00 -5.26 9.44
C ALA A 266 -10.06 -6.10 8.72
N THR A 267 -11.34 -5.75 8.84
CA THR A 267 -12.46 -6.47 8.19
C THR A 267 -12.40 -6.34 6.68
N GLY A 268 -12.07 -5.15 6.15
CA GLY A 268 -11.88 -4.92 4.72
C GLY A 268 -10.70 -5.73 4.15
N SER A 269 -9.57 -5.78 4.87
CA SER A 269 -8.41 -6.60 4.50
C SER A 269 -8.75 -8.09 4.53
N LEU A 270 -9.48 -8.54 5.55
CA LEU A 270 -9.92 -9.93 5.67
C LEU A 270 -10.84 -10.32 4.51
N ALA A 271 -11.82 -9.48 4.17
CA ALA A 271 -12.72 -9.70 3.04
C ALA A 271 -11.97 -9.83 1.71
N ARG A 272 -10.98 -8.96 1.46
CA ARG A 272 -10.08 -9.05 0.29
C ARG A 272 -9.37 -10.39 0.24
N VAL A 273 -8.70 -10.78 1.33
CA VAL A 273 -7.93 -12.02 1.41
C VAL A 273 -8.83 -13.24 1.21
N LEU A 274 -10.01 -13.28 1.83
CA LEU A 274 -10.96 -14.38 1.68
C LEU A 274 -11.47 -14.51 0.24
N TRP A 275 -11.78 -13.39 -0.41
CA TRP A 275 -12.21 -13.39 -1.80
C TRP A 275 -11.11 -13.85 -2.75
N LEU A 276 -9.90 -13.32 -2.59
CA LEU A 276 -8.74 -13.70 -3.38
C LEU A 276 -8.37 -15.18 -3.16
N TRP A 277 -8.45 -15.66 -1.93
CA TRP A 277 -8.25 -17.08 -1.62
C TRP A 277 -9.26 -17.94 -2.38
N TRP A 278 -10.54 -17.55 -2.41
CA TRP A 278 -11.57 -18.25 -3.16
C TRP A 278 -11.31 -18.24 -4.67
N ARG A 279 -10.99 -17.08 -5.25
CA ARG A 279 -10.67 -16.92 -6.69
C ARG A 279 -9.39 -17.67 -7.11
N THR A 280 -8.41 -17.77 -6.22
CA THR A 280 -7.14 -18.47 -6.50
C THR A 280 -7.20 -19.98 -6.33
N ARG A 281 -8.28 -20.57 -5.77
CA ARG A 281 -8.39 -22.02 -5.58
C ARG A 281 -8.16 -22.83 -6.87
N ARG A 282 -8.71 -22.38 -8.00
CA ARG A 282 -8.57 -23.08 -9.29
C ARG A 282 -7.15 -22.93 -9.87
N PRO A 283 -6.59 -21.71 -10.06
CA PRO A 283 -5.21 -21.55 -10.53
C PRO A 283 -4.16 -22.20 -9.62
N ARG A 284 -4.33 -22.10 -8.29
CA ARG A 284 -3.37 -22.71 -7.35
C ARG A 284 -3.36 -24.22 -7.42
N ARG A 285 -4.52 -24.86 -7.62
CA ARG A 285 -4.56 -26.33 -7.79
C ARG A 285 -3.74 -26.78 -9.00
N GLN A 286 -3.71 -26.01 -10.09
CA GLN A 286 -2.91 -26.33 -11.27
C GLN A 286 -1.42 -26.15 -11.03
N LEU A 287 -1.03 -25.10 -10.29
CA LEU A 287 0.38 -24.82 -9.94
C LEU A 287 0.96 -25.75 -8.85
N LEU A 288 0.10 -26.38 -8.06
CA LEU A 288 0.48 -27.29 -6.96
C LEU A 288 0.43 -28.77 -7.37
N MET A 289 -0.02 -29.10 -8.58
CA MET A 289 0.03 -30.46 -9.09
C MET A 289 1.46 -30.83 -9.51
N PRO A 290 1.95 -32.03 -9.16
CA PRO A 290 3.20 -32.53 -9.71
C PRO A 290 3.07 -32.66 -11.23
N ILE A 291 4.02 -32.09 -11.97
CA ILE A 291 4.09 -32.25 -13.43
C ILE A 291 4.29 -33.76 -13.70
N PRO A 292 3.51 -34.38 -14.59
CA PRO A 292 3.73 -35.77 -14.96
C PRO A 292 5.17 -35.91 -15.50
N PRO A 293 5.89 -37.00 -15.16
CA PRO A 293 7.25 -37.19 -15.66
C PRO A 293 7.23 -37.08 -17.18
N VAL A 294 8.12 -36.23 -17.72
CA VAL A 294 8.35 -36.12 -19.16
C VAL A 294 8.72 -37.52 -19.63
N ALA A 295 7.86 -38.14 -20.46
CA ALA A 295 8.20 -39.40 -21.11
C ALA A 295 9.45 -39.14 -21.95
N ALA A 296 10.56 -39.77 -21.55
CA ALA A 296 11.82 -39.76 -22.26
C ALA A 296 11.74 -40.59 -23.55
#